data_AF-A0A357L0K2-F1
#
_entry.id   AF-A0A357L0K2-F1
#
_cell.length_a   1.000
_cell.length_b   1.000
_cell.length_c   1.000
_cell.angle_alpha   90.00
_cell.angle_beta   90.00
_cell.angle_gamma   90.00
#
_symmetry.space_group_name_H-M   'P 1'
#
loop_
_entity.id
_entity.type
_entity.pdbx_description
1 polymer ?
#
loop_
_entity_poly.entity_id
_entity_poly.type
_entity_poly.pdbx_seq_one_letter_code
_entity_poly.pdbx_strand_id
1 'polypeptide(L)'
;GRGLVNIHRALCQLAGTPRASLQADEITRAALTKEFPIAVKAVEMFCAILGSAAGDAVLSSGARGGVVLGGGIIPKIRETFLESAFVVRFMDKGRMRDYVGA
;
A
#
# COMPACT_ATOMS: atom_id res chain seq x y z
N GLY A 1 -4.42 9.19 4.00
CA GLY A 1 -5.63 8.40 4.28
C GLY A 1 -5.44 7.59 5.54
N ARG A 2 -6.55 7.18 6.19
CA ARG A 2 -6.54 6.51 7.52
C ARG A 2 -5.80 5.17 7.52
N GLY A 3 -5.84 4.42 6.41
CA GLY A 3 -5.14 3.13 6.30
C GLY A 3 -3.63 3.22 6.52
N LEU A 4 -2.97 4.18 5.87
CA LEU A 4 -1.52 4.40 6.05
C LEU A 4 -1.17 4.79 7.50
N VAL A 5 -1.98 5.63 8.12
CA VAL A 5 -1.81 6.02 9.54
C VAL A 5 -1.93 4.81 10.46
N ASN A 6 -2.90 3.93 10.21
CA ASN A 6 -3.10 2.73 11.01
C ASN A 6 -1.91 1.76 10.89
N ILE A 7 -1.42 1.53 9.67
CA ILE A 7 -0.25 0.68 9.41
C ILE A 7 0.98 1.24 10.14
N HIS A 8 1.26 2.54 9.95
CA HIS A 8 2.39 3.20 10.62
C HIS A 8 2.30 3.10 12.15
N ARG A 9 1.12 3.36 12.73
CA ARG A 9 0.91 3.25 14.18
C ARG A 9 1.19 1.84 14.68
N ALA A 10 0.69 0.81 13.97
CA ALA A 10 0.93 -0.58 14.33
C ALA A 10 2.43 -0.93 14.28
N LEU A 11 3.14 -0.49 13.23
CA LEU A 11 4.59 -0.71 13.12
C LEU A 11 5.38 0.02 14.22
N CYS A 12 5.00 1.24 14.57
CA CYS A 12 5.60 1.97 15.71
C CYS A 12 5.41 1.24 17.04
N GLN A 13 4.20 0.71 17.27
CA GLN A 13 3.90 -0.08 18.47
C GLN A 13 4.73 -1.36 18.53
N LEU A 14 4.82 -2.10 17.42
CA LEU A 14 5.62 -3.32 17.32
C LEU A 14 7.12 -3.05 17.51
N ALA A 15 7.61 -1.89 17.09
CA ALA A 15 9.00 -1.46 17.22
C ALA A 15 9.32 -0.78 18.57
N GLY A 16 8.34 -0.64 19.48
CA GLY A 16 8.52 0.08 20.74
C GLY A 16 8.94 1.56 20.57
N THR A 17 8.67 2.16 19.40
CA THR A 17 9.14 3.51 19.05
C THR A 17 7.99 4.51 19.14
N PRO A 18 8.01 5.46 20.10
CA PRO A 18 6.94 6.43 20.27
C PRO A 18 7.05 7.55 19.22
N ARG A 19 6.53 7.28 18.02
CA ARG A 19 6.25 8.30 16.97
C ARG A 19 4.80 8.13 16.46
N ALA A 20 3.88 7.84 17.38
CA ALA A 20 2.58 7.22 17.09
C ALA A 20 1.50 8.12 16.45
N SER A 21 1.79 9.40 16.20
CA SER A 21 0.76 10.38 15.80
C SER A 21 1.08 11.19 14.54
N LEU A 22 1.86 10.63 13.60
CA LEU A 22 2.01 11.25 12.29
C LEU A 22 0.73 11.11 11.46
N GLN A 23 0.37 12.17 10.75
CA GLN A 23 -0.66 12.16 9.72
C GLN A 23 -0.13 11.55 8.43
N ALA A 24 -1.04 11.20 7.51
CA ALA A 24 -0.67 10.43 6.32
C ALA A 24 0.32 11.16 5.39
N ASP A 25 0.21 12.48 5.28
CA ASP A 25 1.13 13.33 4.53
C ASP A 25 2.51 13.41 5.19
N GLU A 26 2.57 13.48 6.52
CA GLU A 26 3.83 13.44 7.26
C GLU A 26 4.52 12.08 7.13
N ILE A 27 3.77 10.98 7.21
CA ILE A 27 4.28 9.62 6.97
C ILE A 27 4.82 9.52 5.54
N THR A 28 4.06 10.02 4.57
CA THR A 28 4.46 10.02 3.15
C THR A 28 5.76 10.79 2.96
N ARG A 29 5.86 12.01 3.52
CA ARG A 29 7.08 12.83 3.45
C ARG A 29 8.27 12.10 4.08
N ALA A 30 8.11 11.58 5.29
CA ALA A 30 9.18 10.89 6.02
C ALA A 30 9.64 9.60 5.32
N ALA A 31 8.74 8.93 4.60
CA ALA A 31 9.09 7.79 3.75
C ALA A 31 9.90 8.22 2.52
N LEU A 32 9.48 9.28 1.83
CA LEU A 32 10.15 9.79 0.63
C LEU A 32 11.54 10.35 0.93
N THR A 33 11.71 11.06 2.05
CA THR A 33 13.01 11.58 2.49
C THR A 33 13.87 10.52 3.16
N LYS A 34 13.33 9.31 3.40
CA LYS A 34 13.99 8.20 4.10
C LYS A 34 14.46 8.55 5.52
N GLU A 35 13.94 9.63 6.10
CA GLU A 35 14.28 10.09 7.46
C GLU A 35 13.76 9.16 8.55
N PHE A 36 12.73 8.38 8.26
CA PHE A 36 12.15 7.46 9.24
C PHE A 36 11.91 6.07 8.64
N PRO A 37 12.74 5.06 9.01
CA PRO A 37 12.63 3.72 8.44
C PRO A 37 11.25 3.07 8.62
N ILE A 38 10.55 3.37 9.72
CA ILE A 38 9.19 2.85 9.95
C ILE A 38 8.18 3.46 8.97
N ALA A 39 8.35 4.73 8.58
CA ALA A 39 7.49 5.36 7.58
C ALA A 39 7.69 4.72 6.20
N VAL A 40 8.93 4.41 5.83
CA VAL A 40 9.25 3.67 4.58
C VAL A 40 8.53 2.33 4.57
N LYS A 41 8.70 1.52 5.63
CA LYS A 41 8.01 0.22 5.79
C LYS A 41 6.49 0.35 5.75
N ALA A 42 5.94 1.42 6.32
CA ALA A 42 4.50 1.66 6.32
C ALA A 42 3.97 1.91 4.90
N VAL A 43 4.69 2.68 4.08
CA VAL A 43 4.32 2.93 2.68
C VAL A 43 4.46 1.65 1.84
N GLU A 44 5.54 0.89 2.01
CA GLU A 44 5.74 -0.40 1.33
C GLU A 44 4.60 -1.39 1.65
N MET A 45 4.28 -1.52 2.94
CA MET A 45 3.20 -2.40 3.41
C MET A 45 1.83 -1.90 2.93
N PHE A 46 1.60 -0.59 2.89
CA PHE A 46 0.38 -0.02 2.33
C PHE A 46 0.20 -0.41 0.85
N CYS A 47 1.23 -0.27 0.02
CA CYS A 47 1.18 -0.65 -1.39
C CYS A 47 0.94 -2.16 -1.56
N ALA A 48 1.59 -2.99 -0.75
CA ALA A 48 1.41 -4.43 -0.75
C ALA A 48 -0.04 -4.84 -0.42
N ILE A 49 -0.60 -4.29 0.67
CA ILE A 49 -1.98 -4.56 1.10
C ILE A 49 -2.97 -4.06 0.04
N LEU A 50 -2.73 -2.87 -0.53
CA LEU A 50 -3.57 -2.33 -1.59
C LEU A 50 -3.59 -3.24 -2.83
N GLY A 51 -2.44 -3.81 -3.21
CA GLY A 51 -2.34 -4.80 -4.28
C GLY A 51 -3.20 -6.02 -4.00
N SER A 52 -3.03 -6.64 -2.83
CA SER A 52 -3.83 -7.79 -2.41
C SER A 52 -5.33 -7.48 -2.48
N ALA A 53 -5.76 -6.36 -1.88
CA ALA A 53 -7.17 -5.97 -1.82
C ALA A 53 -7.76 -5.66 -3.22
N ALA A 54 -6.99 -5.00 -4.09
CA ALA A 54 -7.43 -4.73 -5.45
C ALA A 54 -7.61 -6.02 -6.27
N GLY A 55 -6.70 -6.99 -6.13
CA GLY A 55 -6.86 -8.29 -6.79
C GLY A 55 -8.07 -9.07 -6.25
N ASP A 56 -8.32 -9.02 -4.94
CA ASP A 56 -9.51 -9.64 -4.35
C ASP A 56 -10.80 -8.99 -4.86
N ALA A 57 -10.80 -7.67 -5.04
CA ALA A 57 -11.93 -6.93 -5.61
C ALA A 57 -12.19 -7.34 -7.07
N VAL A 58 -11.15 -7.54 -7.88
CA VAL A 58 -11.30 -8.07 -9.26
C VAL A 58 -11.96 -9.43 -9.25
N LEU A 59 -11.49 -10.36 -8.41
CA LEU A 59 -12.08 -11.69 -8.32
C LEU A 59 -13.53 -11.66 -7.83
N SER A 60 -13.83 -10.80 -6.86
CA SER A 60 -15.17 -10.72 -6.26
C SER A 60 -16.19 -10.09 -7.20
N SER A 61 -15.78 -9.18 -8.07
CA SER A 61 -16.66 -8.44 -9.00
C SER A 61 -16.63 -8.97 -10.43
N GLY A 62 -15.62 -9.75 -10.79
CA GLY A 62 -15.36 -10.17 -12.17
C GLY A 62 -14.85 -9.06 -13.08
N ALA A 63 -14.21 -8.02 -12.52
CA ALA A 63 -13.75 -6.83 -13.24
C ALA A 63 -12.55 -7.09 -14.18
N ARG A 64 -12.81 -7.73 -15.31
CA ARG A 64 -11.82 -8.01 -16.37
C ARG A 64 -11.42 -6.79 -17.21
N GLY A 65 -12.17 -5.69 -17.14
CA GLY A 65 -11.79 -4.43 -17.77
C GLY A 65 -10.68 -3.67 -17.04
N GLY A 66 -10.20 -4.21 -15.91
CA GLY A 66 -9.20 -3.60 -15.06
C GLY A 66 -9.78 -2.85 -13.86
N VAL A 67 -8.89 -2.26 -13.05
CA VAL A 67 -9.20 -1.51 -11.84
C VAL A 67 -8.61 -0.11 -11.93
N VAL A 68 -9.40 0.90 -11.58
CA VAL A 68 -8.93 2.27 -11.43
C VAL A 68 -8.68 2.55 -9.95
N LEU A 69 -7.45 2.90 -9.61
CA LEU A 69 -7.09 3.26 -8.24
C LEU A 69 -7.36 4.75 -8.00
N GLY A 70 -8.40 5.03 -7.21
CA GLY A 70 -8.70 6.38 -6.74
C GLY A 70 -7.95 6.76 -5.46
N GLY A 71 -7.88 8.07 -5.21
CA GLY A 71 -7.43 8.62 -3.92
C GLY A 71 -6.16 9.46 -4.00
N GLY A 72 -5.97 10.31 -2.97
CA GLY A 72 -4.91 11.33 -2.98
C GLY A 72 -3.53 10.89 -2.48
N ILE A 73 -3.36 9.64 -2.02
CA ILE A 73 -2.04 9.17 -1.56
C ILE A 73 -1.18 8.70 -2.74
N ILE A 74 -1.73 7.85 -3.61
CA ILE A 74 -0.98 7.19 -4.70
C ILE A 74 -0.25 8.23 -5.58
N PRO A 75 -0.88 9.36 -6.01
CA PRO A 75 -0.18 10.38 -6.78
C PRO A 75 1.02 11.00 -6.04
N LYS A 76 0.96 11.11 -4.71
CA LYS A 76 2.04 11.67 -3.88
C LYS A 76 3.23 10.72 -3.71
N ILE A 77 3.03 9.42 -3.91
CA ILE A 77 4.05 8.38 -3.80
C ILE A 77 4.30 7.68 -5.14
N ARG A 78 4.05 8.36 -6.27
CA ARG A 78 3.98 7.72 -7.59
C ARG A 78 5.19 6.84 -7.91
N GLU A 79 6.40 7.37 -7.72
CA GLU A 79 7.65 6.64 -8.01
C GLU A 79 7.78 5.41 -7.11
N THR A 80 7.66 5.59 -5.79
CA THR A 80 7.66 4.49 -4.81
C THR A 80 6.58 3.46 -5.09
N PHE A 81 5.40 3.89 -5.56
CA PHE A 81 4.29 3.00 -5.88
C PHE A 81 4.60 2.11 -7.09
N LEU A 82 5.20 2.68 -8.15
CA LEU A 82 5.57 1.93 -9.35
C LEU A 82 6.63 0.85 -9.07
N GLU A 83 7.51 1.09 -8.10
CA GLU A 83 8.56 0.15 -7.67
C GLU A 83 8.08 -0.80 -6.55
N SER A 84 6.87 -0.60 -6.04
CA SER A 84 6.36 -1.34 -4.88
C SER A 84 5.92 -2.76 -5.20
N ALA A 85 5.63 -3.53 -4.14
CA ALA A 85 5.03 -4.85 -4.26
C ALA A 85 3.55 -4.87 -4.70
N PHE A 86 2.96 -3.74 -5.14
CA PHE A 86 1.55 -3.67 -5.53
C PHE A 86 1.19 -4.72 -6.59
N VAL A 87 1.88 -4.75 -7.74
CA VAL A 87 1.57 -5.68 -8.84
C VAL A 87 1.81 -7.13 -8.41
N VAL A 88 2.90 -7.38 -7.68
CA VAL A 88 3.22 -8.72 -7.16
C VAL A 88 2.07 -9.23 -6.28
N ARG A 89 1.57 -8.39 -5.36
CA ARG A 89 0.47 -8.72 -4.44
C ARG A 89 -0.90 -8.77 -5.11
N PHE A 90 -1.12 -7.94 -6.13
CA PHE A 90 -2.32 -7.97 -6.96
C PHE A 90 -2.47 -9.31 -7.66
N MET A 91 -1.37 -9.81 -8.23
CA MET A 91 -1.30 -11.08 -8.94
C MET A 91 -1.19 -12.31 -8.02
N ASP A 92 -1.05 -12.12 -6.71
CA ASP A 92 -0.90 -13.20 -5.72
C ASP A 92 -2.27 -13.84 -5.38
N LYS A 93 -2.85 -14.53 -6.36
CA LYS A 93 -4.19 -15.15 -6.30
C LYS A 93 -4.20 -16.65 -6.56
N GLY A 94 -3.05 -17.31 -6.39
CA GLY A 94 -2.89 -18.74 -6.61
C GLY A 94 -3.39 -19.16 -8.01
N ARG A 95 -4.29 -20.14 -8.07
CA ARG A 95 -4.90 -20.62 -9.31
C ARG A 95 -5.66 -19.54 -10.11
N MET A 96 -6.03 -18.43 -9.47
CA MET A 96 -6.74 -17.31 -10.11
C MET A 96 -5.79 -16.19 -10.56
N ARG A 97 -4.46 -16.39 -10.51
CA ARG A 97 -3.48 -15.41 -10.99
C ARG A 97 -3.76 -14.98 -12.42
N ASP A 98 -4.01 -15.93 -13.30
CA ASP A 98 -4.25 -15.64 -14.72
C ASP A 98 -5.58 -14.90 -14.93
N TYR A 99 -6.56 -15.11 -14.03
CA TYR A 99 -7.82 -14.38 -14.09
C TYR A 99 -7.63 -12.87 -13.86
N VAL A 100 -6.76 -12.49 -12.92
CA VAL A 100 -6.52 -11.09 -12.58
C VAL A 100 -5.49 -10.41 -13.49
N GLY A 101 -4.63 -11.18 -14.16
CA GLY A 101 -3.60 -10.68 -15.08
C GLY A 101 -3.97 -10.65 -16.55
N ALA A 102 -5.14 -11.20 -16.91
CA ALA A 102 -5.66 -11.26 -18.28
C ALA A 102 -6.25 -9.91 -18.73
#